data_AF-A0A1M6AGV6-F1
#
_entry.id   AF-A0A1M6AGV6-F1
#
_cell.length_a   1.000
_cell.length_b   1.000
_cell.length_c   1.000
_cell.angle_alpha   90.00
_cell.angle_beta   90.00
_cell.angle_gamma   90.00
#
_symmetry.space_group_name_H-M   'P 1'
#
loop_
_entity.id
_entity.type
_entity.pdbx_description
1 polymer ?
#
loop_
_entity_poly.entity_id
_entity_poly.type
_entity_poly.pdbx_seq_one_letter_code
_entity_poly.pdbx_strand_id
1 'polypeptide(L)'
;MTRGRWIAGGLSVALAVPGAGLAQMADHGAHGDDPMPMMQQGAMSEDMRAGMEAMMRPMMQEMMRGMMAQDGAVPSGGHGGHMATDAPRPAGSPSTEAYRAANMAMHSAMDIEFTDDADIDFARGMIGHHQGAIDMARIVLEHGEDPDLRQLAEEIIAAQEAEIAFLRNWIAETAE
;
A
#
# COMPACT_ATOMS: atom_id res chain seq x y z
N MET A 1 44.68 -17.05 -2.38
CA MET A 1 43.91 -17.79 -1.35
C MET A 1 42.61 -18.26 -1.97
N THR A 2 42.26 -19.51 -1.72
CA THR A 2 41.34 -20.36 -2.49
C THR A 2 39.86 -20.01 -2.33
N ARG A 3 39.17 -19.76 -3.45
CA ARG A 3 37.70 -19.67 -3.52
C ARG A 3 37.08 -21.05 -3.30
N GLY A 4 36.32 -21.20 -2.21
CA GLY A 4 35.55 -22.38 -1.89
C GLY A 4 34.32 -22.50 -2.80
N ARG A 5 34.23 -23.63 -3.50
CA ARG A 5 33.13 -24.02 -4.39
C ARG A 5 32.06 -24.73 -3.55
N TRP A 6 30.87 -24.15 -3.46
CA TRP A 6 29.68 -24.87 -2.97
C TRP A 6 28.88 -25.37 -4.17
N ILE A 7 28.88 -26.69 -4.32
CA ILE A 7 28.02 -27.47 -5.20
C ILE A 7 26.85 -27.95 -4.34
N ALA A 8 25.67 -27.41 -4.56
CA ALA A 8 24.43 -27.98 -4.04
C ALA A 8 23.54 -28.34 -5.23
N GLY A 9 23.54 -29.63 -5.57
CA GLY A 9 22.62 -30.20 -6.53
C GLY A 9 21.22 -30.28 -5.92
N GLY A 10 20.25 -29.67 -6.61
CA GLY A 10 18.82 -29.83 -6.36
C GLY A 10 18.15 -30.26 -7.64
N LEU A 11 17.56 -31.45 -7.61
CA LEU A 11 17.01 -32.22 -8.72
C LEU A 11 15.94 -31.46 -9.50
N SER A 12 16.14 -31.26 -10.81
CA SER A 12 15.10 -30.80 -11.72
C SER A 12 14.15 -31.97 -12.06
N VAL A 13 12.88 -31.83 -11.72
CA VAL A 13 11.81 -32.61 -12.37
C VAL A 13 11.18 -31.72 -13.43
N ALA A 14 11.65 -31.89 -14.66
CA ALA A 14 11.03 -31.31 -15.84
C ALA A 14 9.81 -32.15 -16.24
N LEU A 15 8.61 -31.57 -16.15
CA LEU A 15 7.46 -32.05 -16.89
C LEU A 15 7.46 -31.35 -18.26
N ALA A 16 7.86 -32.09 -19.28
CA ALA A 16 7.75 -31.70 -20.67
C ALA A 16 6.31 -31.91 -21.17
N VAL A 17 5.72 -30.88 -21.77
CA VAL A 17 4.55 -31.00 -22.66
C VAL A 17 5.01 -30.56 -24.05
N PRO A 18 4.81 -31.38 -25.11
CA PRO A 18 5.28 -31.05 -26.45
C PRO A 18 4.31 -30.13 -27.21
N GLY A 19 4.85 -28.99 -27.63
CA GLY A 19 4.82 -28.40 -28.98
C GLY A 19 3.49 -28.27 -29.76
N ALA A 20 3.19 -27.05 -30.20
CA ALA A 20 3.35 -26.59 -31.59
C ALA A 20 2.45 -25.36 -31.86
N GLY A 21 3.05 -24.29 -32.39
CA GLY A 21 2.32 -23.10 -32.83
C GLY A 21 3.25 -21.98 -33.29
N LEU A 22 3.96 -22.22 -34.40
CA LEU A 22 4.72 -21.20 -35.14
C LEU A 22 3.75 -20.26 -35.88
N ALA A 23 3.94 -18.95 -35.70
CA ALA A 23 3.56 -17.80 -36.56
C ALA A 23 3.44 -16.58 -35.63
N GLN A 24 3.87 -15.36 -35.89
CA GLN A 24 4.39 -14.67 -37.07
C GLN A 24 4.95 -13.36 -36.48
N MET A 25 6.18 -12.99 -36.83
CA MET A 25 6.68 -11.64 -36.61
C MET A 25 5.89 -10.67 -37.50
N ALA A 26 5.31 -9.65 -36.89
CA ALA A 26 4.87 -8.44 -37.57
C ALA A 26 5.20 -7.24 -36.67
N ASP A 27 6.21 -6.50 -37.13
CA ASP A 27 6.44 -5.09 -36.83
C ASP A 27 5.22 -4.28 -37.32
N HIS A 28 4.58 -3.53 -36.42
CA HIS A 28 3.69 -2.44 -36.76
C HIS A 28 3.81 -1.34 -35.70
N GLY A 29 4.65 -0.36 -36.00
CA GLY A 29 4.22 1.02 -36.24
C GLY A 29 3.32 1.68 -35.19
N ALA A 30 3.87 2.73 -34.58
CA ALA A 30 3.15 3.73 -33.82
C ALA A 30 1.93 4.31 -34.56
N HIS A 31 0.76 4.20 -33.93
CA HIS A 31 -0.46 4.98 -34.14
C HIS A 31 -1.19 4.89 -32.78
N GLY A 32 -1.38 5.96 -32.01
CA GLY A 32 -2.07 7.19 -32.33
C GLY A 32 -3.02 7.42 -31.15
N ASP A 33 -2.95 8.58 -30.51
CA ASP A 33 -3.78 9.00 -29.39
C ASP A 33 -5.26 9.16 -29.81
N ASP A 34 -5.97 8.07 -30.03
CA ASP A 34 -7.42 8.11 -30.20
C ASP A 34 -8.12 7.86 -28.85
N PRO A 35 -8.82 8.86 -28.29
CA PRO A 35 -9.54 8.69 -27.04
C PRO A 35 -10.71 7.70 -27.23
N MET A 36 -10.86 6.80 -26.26
CA MET A 36 -11.96 5.86 -26.15
C MET A 36 -13.32 6.57 -26.32
N PRO A 37 -14.27 6.02 -27.09
CA PRO A 37 -15.59 6.62 -27.23
C PRO A 37 -16.29 6.54 -25.88
N MET A 38 -16.47 7.70 -25.25
CA MET A 38 -17.33 7.86 -24.09
C MET A 38 -18.70 7.32 -24.46
N MET A 39 -19.12 6.25 -23.78
CA MET A 39 -20.50 5.79 -23.82
C MET A 39 -21.40 7.00 -23.62
N GLN A 40 -22.22 7.30 -24.63
CA GLN A 40 -23.19 8.38 -24.56
C GLN A 40 -24.14 8.04 -23.42
N GLN A 41 -23.88 8.67 -22.26
CA GLN A 41 -24.70 8.55 -21.06
C GLN A 41 -26.14 8.79 -21.48
N GLY A 42 -26.99 7.79 -21.28
CA GLY A 42 -28.41 7.90 -21.56
C GLY A 42 -28.94 9.17 -20.91
N ALA A 43 -29.36 10.12 -21.73
CA ALA A 43 -29.91 11.37 -21.26
C ALA A 43 -31.07 11.04 -20.32
N MET A 44 -30.93 11.39 -19.05
CA MET A 44 -32.05 11.31 -18.11
C MET A 44 -33.22 12.10 -18.68
N SER A 45 -34.42 11.52 -18.65
CA SER A 45 -35.62 12.20 -19.15
C SER A 45 -35.77 13.56 -18.49
N GLU A 46 -36.34 14.54 -19.21
CA GLU A 46 -36.52 15.89 -18.68
C GLU A 46 -37.29 15.89 -17.36
N ASP A 47 -38.23 14.96 -17.18
CA ASP A 47 -38.97 14.76 -15.92
C ASP A 47 -38.08 14.31 -14.77
N MET A 48 -37.13 13.40 -15.02
CA MET A 48 -36.17 12.94 -14.01
C MET A 48 -35.17 14.06 -13.67
N ARG A 49 -34.76 14.84 -14.67
CA ARG A 49 -33.92 16.02 -14.48
C ARG A 49 -34.65 17.08 -13.66
N ALA A 50 -35.91 17.37 -13.97
CA ALA A 50 -36.75 18.31 -13.23
C ALA A 50 -37.02 17.83 -11.79
N GLY A 51 -37.21 16.53 -11.59
CA GLY A 51 -37.36 15.93 -10.26
C GLY A 51 -36.11 16.09 -9.40
N MET A 52 -34.93 15.79 -9.97
CA MET A 52 -33.66 15.95 -9.27
C MET A 52 -33.32 17.43 -9.02
N GLU A 53 -33.65 18.32 -9.96
CA GLU A 53 -33.52 19.77 -9.81
C GLU A 53 -34.45 20.31 -8.71
N ALA A 54 -35.69 19.81 -8.62
CA ALA A 54 -36.64 20.20 -7.57
C ALA A 54 -36.18 19.75 -6.17
N MET A 55 -35.50 18.60 -6.06
CA MET A 55 -34.92 18.13 -4.79
C MET A 55 -33.62 18.85 -4.42
N MET A 56 -32.76 19.13 -5.40
CA MET A 56 -31.45 19.75 -5.15
C MET A 56 -31.54 21.28 -5.00
N ARG A 57 -32.53 21.94 -5.60
CA ARG A 57 -32.70 23.41 -5.49
C ARG A 57 -32.83 23.92 -4.05
N PRO A 58 -33.68 23.37 -3.16
CA PRO A 58 -33.75 23.84 -1.78
C PRO A 58 -32.45 23.51 -1.01
N MET A 59 -31.84 22.36 -1.26
CA MET A 59 -30.58 21.96 -0.64
C MET A 59 -29.42 22.91 -1.01
N MET A 60 -29.28 23.26 -2.30
CA MET A 60 -28.28 24.22 -2.77
C MET A 60 -28.57 25.64 -2.29
N GLN A 61 -29.84 26.02 -2.15
CA GLN A 61 -30.22 27.31 -1.56
C GLN A 61 -29.89 27.36 -0.06
N GLU A 62 -30.10 26.29 0.68
CA GLU A 62 -29.75 26.20 2.10
C GLU A 62 -28.24 26.17 2.32
N MET A 63 -27.50 25.46 1.45
CA MET A 63 -26.04 25.48 1.44
C MET A 63 -25.49 26.88 1.14
N MET A 64 -26.00 27.59 0.12
CA MET A 64 -25.60 28.97 -0.15
C MET A 64 -26.03 29.94 0.96
N ARG A 65 -27.19 29.70 1.59
CA ARG A 65 -27.65 30.50 2.75
C ARG A 65 -26.74 30.32 3.95
N GLY A 66 -26.32 29.08 4.24
CA GLY A 66 -25.34 28.78 5.27
C GLY A 66 -23.97 29.39 4.96
N MET A 67 -23.56 29.40 3.69
CA MET A 67 -22.28 29.99 3.27
C MET A 67 -22.27 31.52 3.37
N MET A 68 -23.39 32.20 3.13
CA MET A 68 -23.52 33.65 3.30
C MET A 68 -23.82 34.11 4.74
N ALA A 69 -24.27 33.21 5.62
CA ALA A 69 -24.45 33.50 7.05
C ALA A 69 -23.14 33.45 7.85
N GLN A 70 -22.04 33.03 7.21
CA GLN A 70 -20.71 32.86 7.81
C GLN A 70 -19.75 33.97 7.38
N ASP A 71 -20.21 35.21 7.24
CA ASP A 71 -19.32 36.36 7.05
C ASP A 71 -18.79 36.89 8.38
N GLY A 72 -17.97 36.03 9.00
CA GLY A 72 -17.22 36.28 10.22
C GLY A 72 -16.17 35.20 10.46
N ALA A 73 -15.13 35.22 9.62
CA ALA A 73 -13.95 34.32 9.56
C ALA A 73 -14.05 33.14 8.58
N VAL A 74 -13.26 33.22 7.52
CA VAL A 74 -13.03 32.16 6.52
C VAL A 74 -12.07 31.11 7.11
N PRO A 75 -12.39 29.82 6.98
CA PRO A 75 -11.37 28.90 6.48
C PRO A 75 -11.91 28.07 5.31
N SER A 76 -11.11 28.08 4.24
CA SER A 76 -11.34 27.32 3.01
C SER A 76 -11.16 25.82 3.28
N GLY A 77 -12.11 25.01 2.81
CA GLY A 77 -12.07 23.56 2.92
C GLY A 77 -11.01 22.93 2.02
N GLY A 78 -9.97 22.38 2.65
CA GLY A 78 -9.17 21.28 2.13
C GLY A 78 -9.55 20.00 2.89
N HIS A 79 -9.59 18.87 2.19
CA HIS A 79 -9.99 17.55 2.68
C HIS A 79 -9.58 17.27 4.13
N GLY A 80 -10.59 17.26 5.01
CA GLY A 80 -10.66 16.46 6.24
C GLY A 80 -9.38 16.31 7.03
N GLY A 81 -8.77 17.41 7.47
CA GLY A 81 -7.85 17.38 8.58
C GLY A 81 -8.56 16.77 9.78
N HIS A 82 -8.12 15.58 10.21
CA HIS A 82 -8.42 15.09 11.54
C HIS A 82 -7.87 16.13 12.52
N MET A 83 -8.74 17.04 12.96
CA MET A 83 -8.50 17.83 14.16
C MET A 83 -8.27 16.82 15.28
N ALA A 84 -7.00 16.55 15.59
CA ALA A 84 -6.63 15.95 16.84
C ALA A 84 -7.04 16.95 17.92
N THR A 85 -8.30 16.87 18.35
CA THR A 85 -8.65 17.36 19.67
C THR A 85 -7.71 16.63 20.62
N ASP A 86 -6.96 17.36 21.45
CA ASP A 86 -6.12 16.84 22.55
C ASP A 86 -6.95 16.11 23.65
N ALA A 87 -8.15 15.63 23.30
CA ALA A 87 -8.92 14.71 24.11
C ALA A 87 -8.13 13.39 24.20
N PRO A 88 -7.85 12.89 25.42
CA PRO A 88 -7.24 11.59 25.59
C PRO A 88 -8.08 10.55 24.85
N ARG A 89 -7.52 9.95 23.81
CA ARG A 89 -8.15 8.81 23.14
C ARG A 89 -8.33 7.73 24.22
N PRO A 90 -9.49 7.06 24.30
CA PRO A 90 -9.66 5.97 25.27
C PRO A 90 -8.51 4.98 25.11
N ALA A 91 -7.89 4.60 26.23
CA ALA A 91 -6.79 3.65 26.23
C ALA A 91 -7.23 2.39 25.49
N GLY A 92 -6.49 2.00 24.45
CA GLY A 92 -6.76 0.78 23.70
C GLY A 92 -6.56 -0.46 24.57
N SER A 93 -7.01 -1.62 24.08
CA SER A 93 -6.57 -2.90 24.63
C SER A 93 -5.04 -2.98 24.60
N PRO A 94 -4.39 -3.82 25.44
CA PRO A 94 -2.94 -4.05 25.36
C PRO A 94 -2.47 -4.35 23.92
N SER A 95 -3.23 -5.17 23.19
CA SER A 95 -2.95 -5.48 21.78
C SER A 95 -3.04 -4.25 20.86
N THR A 96 -4.02 -3.36 21.08
CA THR A 96 -4.17 -2.14 20.28
C THR A 96 -3.01 -1.19 20.52
N GLU A 97 -2.56 -1.03 21.76
CA GLU A 97 -1.39 -0.20 22.08
C GLU A 97 -0.10 -0.82 21.53
N ALA A 98 0.06 -2.15 21.59
CA ALA A 98 1.17 -2.85 20.98
C ALA A 98 1.24 -2.64 19.45
N TYR A 99 0.10 -2.77 18.74
CA TYR A 99 0.05 -2.51 17.31
C TYR A 99 0.39 -1.06 16.96
N ARG A 100 -0.08 -0.09 17.76
CA ARG A 100 0.28 1.32 17.57
C ARG A 100 1.78 1.56 17.76
N ALA A 101 2.37 0.96 18.79
CA ALA A 101 3.80 1.05 19.04
C ALA A 101 4.61 0.43 17.88
N ALA A 102 4.24 -0.77 17.42
CA ALA A 102 4.89 -1.41 16.27
C ALA A 102 4.76 -0.58 14.99
N ASN A 103 3.58 -0.02 14.71
CA ASN A 103 3.37 0.86 13.57
C ASN A 103 4.22 2.12 13.66
N MET A 104 4.30 2.76 14.83
CA MET A 104 5.16 3.94 15.02
C MET A 104 6.64 3.59 14.82
N ALA A 105 7.10 2.48 15.38
CA ALA A 105 8.47 2.01 15.22
C ALA A 105 8.81 1.73 13.76
N MET A 106 7.90 1.07 13.01
CA MET A 106 8.04 0.83 11.58
C MET A 106 8.17 2.14 10.80
N HIS A 107 7.29 3.12 11.01
CA HIS A 107 7.37 4.42 10.33
C HIS A 107 8.70 5.13 10.63
N SER A 108 9.16 5.10 11.88
CA SER A 108 10.45 5.66 12.26
C SER A 108 11.63 4.92 11.63
N ALA A 109 11.54 3.60 11.45
CA ALA A 109 12.60 2.80 10.84
C ALA A 109 12.66 2.94 9.31
N MET A 110 11.54 3.30 8.67
CA MET A 110 11.47 3.59 7.23
C MET A 110 11.84 5.04 6.89
N ASP A 111 11.97 5.92 7.89
CA ASP A 111 12.42 7.30 7.72
C ASP A 111 13.93 7.35 7.45
N ILE A 112 14.31 6.86 6.27
CA ILE A 112 15.70 6.80 5.80
C ILE A 112 16.07 8.07 5.04
N GLU A 113 17.35 8.45 5.10
CA GLU A 113 17.91 9.43 4.18
C GLU A 113 18.08 8.79 2.80
N PHE A 114 17.38 9.34 1.80
CA PHE A 114 17.46 8.89 0.41
C PHE A 114 18.81 9.25 -0.21
N THR A 115 19.33 8.34 -1.03
CA THR A 115 20.67 8.45 -1.63
C THR A 115 20.66 8.70 -3.13
N ASP A 116 19.48 8.79 -3.75
CA ASP A 116 19.25 8.77 -5.19
C ASP A 116 19.69 7.45 -5.88
N ASP A 117 20.05 6.44 -5.10
CA ASP A 117 20.27 5.06 -5.55
C ASP A 117 19.06 4.23 -5.15
N ALA A 118 18.26 3.84 -6.15
CA ALA A 118 17.02 3.13 -5.94
C ALA A 118 17.21 1.77 -5.26
N ASP A 119 18.32 1.07 -5.52
CA ASP A 119 18.57 -0.26 -4.96
C ASP A 119 18.98 -0.14 -3.48
N ILE A 120 19.82 0.85 -3.15
CA ILE A 120 20.21 1.15 -1.77
C ILE A 120 19.02 1.64 -0.95
N ASP A 121 18.23 2.55 -1.50
CA ASP A 121 17.07 3.13 -0.83
C ASP A 121 15.98 2.06 -0.61
N PHE A 122 15.75 1.19 -1.60
CA PHE A 122 14.88 0.03 -1.46
C PHE A 122 15.35 -0.89 -0.34
N ALA A 123 16.63 -1.29 -0.36
CA ALA A 123 17.16 -2.25 0.62
C ALA A 123 17.10 -1.69 2.05
N ARG A 124 17.44 -0.41 2.25
CA ARG A 124 17.39 0.25 3.56
C ARG A 124 15.96 0.40 4.06
N GLY A 125 15.05 0.87 3.22
CA GLY A 125 13.64 1.06 3.59
C GLY A 125 12.96 -0.26 3.90
N MET A 126 13.24 -1.30 3.11
CA MET A 126 12.59 -2.60 3.26
C MET A 126 13.03 -3.36 4.52
N ILE A 127 14.24 -3.11 5.04
CA ILE A 127 14.64 -3.64 6.36
C ILE A 127 13.71 -3.11 7.47
N GLY A 128 13.42 -1.81 7.47
CA GLY A 128 12.52 -1.19 8.46
C GLY A 128 11.08 -1.66 8.32
N HIS A 129 10.59 -1.75 7.08
CA HIS A 129 9.25 -2.27 6.77
C HIS A 129 9.08 -3.73 7.24
N HIS A 130 10.03 -4.61 6.90
CA HIS A 130 9.98 -6.00 7.30
C HIS A 130 10.07 -6.20 8.81
N GLN A 131 10.89 -5.40 9.51
CA GLN A 131 10.94 -5.45 10.98
C GLN A 131 9.59 -5.10 11.60
N GLY A 132 8.89 -4.09 11.05
CA GLY A 132 7.53 -3.73 11.49
C GLY A 132 6.54 -4.88 11.31
N ALA A 133 6.59 -5.59 10.18
CA ALA A 133 5.73 -6.74 9.93
C ALA A 133 6.01 -7.91 10.89
N ILE A 134 7.28 -8.18 11.20
CA ILE A 134 7.68 -9.17 12.21
C ILE A 134 7.13 -8.80 13.59
N ASP A 135 7.23 -7.52 13.97
CA ASP A 135 6.75 -7.06 15.27
C ASP A 135 5.21 -7.18 15.38
N MET A 136 4.48 -6.85 14.32
CA MET A 136 3.03 -7.08 14.25
C MET A 136 2.65 -8.57 14.29
N ALA A 137 3.40 -9.43 13.60
CA ALA A 137 3.20 -10.88 13.64
C ALA A 137 3.40 -11.43 15.06
N ARG A 138 4.39 -10.94 15.80
CA ARG A 138 4.59 -11.30 17.21
C ARG A 138 3.42 -10.87 18.10
N ILE A 139 2.82 -9.72 17.84
CA ILE A 139 1.65 -9.22 18.58
C ILE A 139 0.43 -10.15 18.40
N VAL A 140 0.15 -10.65 17.20
CA VAL A 140 -0.95 -11.63 17.01
C VAL A 140 -0.62 -12.98 17.65
N LEU A 141 0.66 -13.39 17.69
CA LEU A 141 1.05 -14.60 18.42
C LEU A 141 0.91 -14.45 19.94
N GLU A 142 1.02 -13.24 20.49
CA GLU A 142 0.84 -12.96 21.92
C GLU A 142 -0.63 -12.78 22.31
N HIS A 143 -1.42 -12.07 21.50
CA HIS A 143 -2.76 -11.64 21.87
C HIS A 143 -3.90 -12.26 21.05
N GLY A 144 -3.58 -12.89 19.91
CA GLY A 144 -4.56 -13.49 19.00
C GLY A 144 -4.79 -14.98 19.28
N GLU A 145 -6.02 -15.43 19.03
CA GLU A 145 -6.47 -16.80 19.29
C GLU A 145 -6.79 -17.60 18.02
N ASP A 146 -6.98 -16.93 16.87
CA ASP A 146 -7.32 -17.58 15.60
C ASP A 146 -6.13 -18.41 15.07
N PRO A 147 -6.29 -19.72 14.86
CA PRO A 147 -5.17 -20.60 14.47
C PRO A 147 -4.59 -20.28 13.09
N ASP A 148 -5.43 -19.86 12.14
CA ASP A 148 -4.99 -19.55 10.77
C ASP A 148 -4.14 -18.27 10.76
N LEU A 149 -4.56 -17.25 11.53
CA LEU A 149 -3.79 -16.01 11.67
C LEU A 149 -2.46 -16.23 12.41
N ARG A 150 -2.42 -17.13 13.39
CA ARG A 150 -1.19 -17.47 14.10
C ARG A 150 -0.22 -18.24 13.20
N GLN A 151 -0.72 -19.17 12.40
CA GLN A 151 0.10 -19.87 11.41
C GLN A 151 0.69 -18.89 10.39
N LEU A 152 -0.13 -17.99 9.84
CA LEU A 152 0.33 -16.93 8.94
C LEU A 152 1.41 -16.05 9.59
N ALA A 153 1.27 -15.73 10.88
CA ALA A 153 2.25 -14.93 11.60
C ALA A 153 3.62 -15.62 11.74
N GLU A 154 3.65 -16.92 12.02
CA GLU A 154 4.89 -17.71 12.07
C GLU A 154 5.59 -17.75 10.70
N GLU A 155 4.82 -17.92 9.62
CA GLU A 155 5.32 -17.89 8.24
C GLU A 155 5.90 -16.51 7.87
N ILE A 156 5.19 -15.44 8.24
CA ILE A 156 5.64 -14.06 8.05
C ILE A 156 6.97 -13.82 8.76
N ILE A 157 7.10 -14.26 10.02
CA ILE A 157 8.33 -14.07 10.79
C ILE A 157 9.50 -14.78 10.09
N ALA A 158 9.33 -16.06 9.74
CA ALA A 158 10.39 -16.84 9.11
C ALA A 158 10.84 -16.27 7.76
N ALA A 159 9.88 -15.86 6.91
CA ALA A 159 10.18 -15.28 5.60
C ALA A 159 10.89 -13.93 5.74
N GLN A 160 10.35 -13.02 6.55
CA GLN A 160 10.85 -11.65 6.62
C GLN A 160 12.17 -11.55 7.40
N GLU A 161 12.45 -12.45 8.35
CA GLU A 161 13.78 -12.56 8.97
C GLU A 161 14.85 -12.98 7.94
N ALA A 162 14.51 -13.91 7.03
CA ALA A 162 15.41 -14.31 5.96
C ALA A 162 15.64 -13.17 4.93
N GLU A 163 14.58 -12.42 4.59
CA GLU A 163 14.67 -11.26 3.70
C GLU A 163 15.51 -10.13 4.31
N ILE A 164 15.34 -9.82 5.61
CA ILE A 164 16.20 -8.85 6.32
C ILE A 164 17.67 -9.28 6.27
N ALA A 165 17.96 -10.57 6.51
CA ALA A 165 19.33 -11.08 6.44
C ALA A 165 19.93 -10.92 5.04
N PHE A 166 19.15 -11.24 4.00
CA PHE A 166 19.54 -11.02 2.61
C PHE A 166 19.85 -9.55 2.33
N LEU A 167 18.94 -8.63 2.67
CA LEU A 167 19.10 -7.20 2.41
C LEU A 167 20.31 -6.60 3.13
N ARG A 168 20.54 -7.00 4.39
CA ARG A 168 21.71 -6.56 5.17
C ARG A 168 23.01 -7.02 4.53
N ASN A 169 23.07 -8.28 4.09
CA ASN A 169 24.25 -8.81 3.41
C ASN A 169 24.47 -8.09 2.07
N TRP A 170 23.40 -7.88 1.29
CA TRP A 170 23.47 -7.18 0.01
C TRP A 170 24.00 -5.74 0.18
N ILE A 171 23.54 -5.00 1.19
CA ILE A 171 24.08 -3.66 1.50
C ILE A 171 25.55 -3.74 1.87
N ALA A 172 25.95 -4.70 2.71
CA ALA A 172 27.34 -4.85 3.14
C ALA A 172 28.29 -5.19 1.98
N GLU A 173 27.82 -5.93 0.99
CA GLU A 173 28.58 -6.28 -0.22
C GLU A 173 28.63 -5.15 -1.26
N THR A 174 27.61 -4.27 -1.28
CA THR A 174 27.46 -3.21 -2.30
C THR A 174 27.99 -1.86 -1.82
N ALA A 175 28.12 -1.64 -0.51
CA ALA A 175 28.63 -0.40 0.08
C ALA A 175 30.18 -0.29 0.12
N GLU A 176 30.90 -1.22 -0.53
CA GLU A 176 32.35 -1.12 -0.82
C GLU A 176 32.61 -0.59 -2.23
#